data_AF-A0A9E7GXC1-F1
#
_entry.id   AF-A0A9E7GXC1-F1
#
_cell.length_a   1.000
_cell.length_b   1.000
_cell.length_c   1.000
_cell.angle_alpha   90.00
_cell.angle_beta   90.00
_cell.angle_gamma   90.00
#
_symmetry.space_group_name_H-M   'P 1'
#
loop_
_entity.id
_entity.type
_entity.pdbx_description
1 polymer ?
#
loop_
_entity_poly.entity_id
_entity_poly.type
_entity_poly.pdbx_seq_one_letter_code
_entity_poly.pdbx_strand_id
1 'polypeptide(L)'
;MFRGSWVYESAPPYDSSTCPFLDPEFDCQRYGRPDKSYLKYRWKPDACELPRFNGLDLLRRWKGKKIMFVGDSISVNQWQSLVCMLHAAVPDAKTTYKKNDTLSTITFTVPSSSPLCSFFFSLGLPSPLFSKFAKCPNIFYFAFSLDLTSPELMQGGLMAEHCDDKPFGF
;
A
#
# COMPACT_ATOMS: atom_id res chain seq x y z
N MET A 1 16.92 8.65 -0.87
CA MET A 1 15.46 8.40 -0.87
C MET A 1 14.64 9.62 -0.52
N PHE A 2 14.86 10.25 0.65
CA PHE A 2 14.01 11.34 1.14
C PHE A 2 14.38 12.76 0.67
N ARG A 3 15.50 12.91 -0.05
CA ARG A 3 15.88 14.14 -0.78
C ARG A 3 15.62 13.95 -2.27
N GLY A 4 14.98 14.92 -2.89
CA GLY A 4 14.41 14.79 -4.23
C GLY A 4 13.48 15.94 -4.58
N SER A 5 12.75 15.75 -5.67
CA SER A 5 11.73 16.68 -6.15
C SER A 5 10.49 15.95 -6.66
N TRP A 6 9.37 16.66 -6.71
CA TRP A 6 8.15 16.17 -7.35
C TRP A 6 8.25 16.36 -8.86
N VAL A 7 8.02 15.28 -9.62
CA VAL A 7 8.00 15.29 -11.08
C VAL A 7 6.61 14.93 -11.59
N TYR A 8 6.23 15.54 -12.72
CA TYR A 8 4.94 15.30 -13.36
C TYR A 8 5.00 14.07 -14.27
N GLU A 9 3.97 13.23 -14.22
CA GLU A 9 3.79 12.06 -15.07
C GLU A 9 2.55 12.16 -15.97
N SER A 10 2.54 11.35 -17.02
CA SER A 10 1.40 11.30 -17.96
C SER A 10 0.12 10.77 -17.31
N ALA A 11 0.23 9.78 -16.41
CA ALA A 11 -0.89 9.07 -15.81
C ALA A 11 -0.65 8.71 -14.33
N PRO A 12 -1.71 8.73 -13.50
CA PRO A 12 -1.64 8.32 -12.10
C PRO A 12 -1.40 6.80 -11.98
N PRO A 13 -0.97 6.32 -10.81
CA PRO A 13 -0.75 4.89 -10.57
C PRO A 13 -2.05 4.07 -10.53
N TYR A 14 -3.19 4.69 -10.22
CA TYR A 14 -4.53 4.07 -10.28
C TYR A 14 -5.61 5.16 -10.37
N ASP A 15 -6.84 4.75 -10.72
CA ASP A 15 -8.04 5.58 -10.64
C ASP A 15 -8.84 5.22 -9.38
N SER A 16 -9.05 6.19 -8.49
CA SER A 16 -9.77 5.99 -7.22
C SER A 16 -11.18 5.44 -7.42
N SER A 17 -11.86 5.86 -8.49
CA SER A 17 -13.24 5.46 -8.79
C SER A 17 -13.39 3.98 -9.13
N THR A 18 -12.29 3.33 -9.52
CA THR A 18 -12.25 1.91 -9.89
C THR A 18 -11.86 1.01 -8.72
N CYS A 19 -11.45 1.57 -7.58
CA CYS A 19 -11.01 0.79 -6.43
C CYS A 19 -12.17 0.53 -5.46
N PRO A 20 -12.61 -0.73 -5.29
CA PRO A 20 -13.76 -1.05 -4.45
C PRO A 20 -13.46 -1.05 -2.94
N PHE A 21 -12.20 -0.85 -2.55
CA PHE A 21 -11.75 -0.92 -1.15
C PHE A 21 -11.48 0.44 -0.52
N LEU A 22 -11.49 1.51 -1.34
CA LEU A 22 -11.18 2.85 -0.91
C LEU A 22 -12.33 3.38 -0.07
N ASP A 23 -12.05 3.75 1.18
CA ASP A 23 -13.08 4.38 2.01
C ASP A 23 -13.41 5.77 1.43
N PRO A 24 -14.68 6.21 1.46
CA PRO A 24 -15.11 7.46 0.83
C PRO A 24 -14.26 8.66 1.23
N GLU A 25 -13.84 8.74 2.50
CA GLU A 25 -13.05 9.83 3.08
C GLU A 25 -11.72 10.09 2.32
N PHE A 26 -11.21 9.09 1.60
CA PHE A 26 -9.98 9.19 0.81
C PHE A 26 -10.24 9.42 -0.70
N ASP A 27 -11.49 9.42 -1.15
CA ASP A 27 -11.87 9.69 -2.53
C ASP A 27 -12.25 11.17 -2.74
N CYS A 28 -11.23 12.02 -2.93
CA CYS A 28 -11.44 13.45 -3.12
C CYS A 28 -12.29 13.78 -4.36
N GLN A 29 -12.20 12.96 -5.42
CA GLN A 29 -12.95 13.19 -6.66
C GLN A 29 -14.44 12.95 -6.43
N ARG A 30 -14.80 11.92 -5.67
CA ARG A 30 -16.18 11.65 -5.26
C ARG A 30 -16.81 12.81 -4.50
N TYR A 31 -16.03 13.55 -3.71
CA TYR A 31 -16.48 14.73 -2.96
C TYR A 31 -16.33 16.05 -3.71
N GLY A 32 -16.19 16.01 -5.04
CA GLY A 32 -16.33 17.19 -5.90
C GLY A 32 -15.06 17.99 -6.11
N ARG A 33 -13.89 17.46 -5.76
CA ARG A 33 -12.62 18.10 -6.14
C ARG A 33 -12.47 18.13 -7.66
N PRO A 34 -12.38 19.30 -8.31
CA PRO A 34 -12.44 19.40 -9.77
C PRO A 34 -11.08 19.18 -10.45
N ASP A 35 -9.97 19.46 -9.77
CA ASP A 35 -8.62 19.29 -10.31
C ASP A 35 -8.16 17.83 -10.19
N LYS A 36 -7.40 17.35 -11.20
CA LYS A 36 -6.78 16.00 -11.23
C LYS A 36 -5.27 16.03 -11.35
N SER A 37 -4.65 17.21 -11.38
CA SER A 37 -3.21 17.37 -11.57
C SER A 37 -2.40 16.78 -10.41
N TYR A 38 -2.93 16.83 -9.18
CA TYR A 38 -2.27 16.27 -8.00
C TYR A 38 -2.03 14.77 -8.08
N LEU A 39 -2.86 14.02 -8.82
CA LEU A 39 -2.73 12.57 -9.01
C LEU A 39 -1.55 12.18 -9.90
N LYS A 40 -0.98 13.14 -10.63
CA LYS A 40 0.05 12.92 -11.64
C LYS A 40 1.46 13.26 -11.16
N TYR A 41 1.65 13.48 -9.87
CA TYR A 41 2.96 13.73 -9.30
C TYR A 41 3.58 12.46 -8.74
N ARG A 42 4.84 12.24 -9.06
CA ARG A 42 5.69 11.20 -8.48
C ARG A 42 6.88 11.86 -7.78
N TRP A 43 7.29 11.29 -6.66
CA TRP A 43 8.54 11.67 -5.99
C TRP A 43 9.74 11.08 -6.73
N LYS A 44 10.70 11.92 -7.11
CA LYS A 44 11.98 11.52 -7.72
C LYS A 44 13.12 11.86 -6.76
N PRO A 45 13.80 10.85 -6.18
CA PRO A 45 15.01 11.09 -5.39
C PRO A 45 16.14 11.69 -6.22
N ASP A 46 16.99 12.52 -5.62
CA ASP A 46 18.13 13.13 -6.33
C ASP A 46 19.20 12.08 -6.69
N ALA A 47 19.33 11.05 -5.86
CA ALA A 47 20.39 10.06 -5.95
C ALA A 47 20.13 8.98 -7.02
N CYS A 48 18.87 8.75 -7.42
CA CYS A 48 18.52 7.65 -8.33
C CYS A 48 17.17 7.84 -9.03
N GLU A 49 17.00 7.17 -10.17
CA GLU A 49 15.69 7.02 -10.80
C GLU A 49 14.97 5.79 -10.23
N LEU A 50 13.86 6.01 -9.52
CA LEU A 50 13.02 4.90 -9.07
C LEU A 50 12.27 4.29 -10.25
N PRO A 51 12.25 2.95 -10.39
CA PRO A 51 11.46 2.31 -11.42
C PRO A 51 9.96 2.58 -11.20
N ARG A 52 9.18 2.52 -12.28
CA ARG A 52 7.73 2.63 -12.18
C ARG A 52 7.20 1.42 -11.40
N PHE A 53 6.24 1.66 -10.51
CA PHE A 53 5.62 0.61 -9.72
C PHE A 53 5.06 -0.52 -10.60
N ASN A 54 5.42 -1.77 -10.29
CA ASN A 54 4.93 -2.96 -10.96
C ASN A 54 4.19 -3.86 -9.95
N GLY A 55 2.87 -3.68 -9.85
CA GLY A 55 2.06 -4.41 -8.88
C GLY A 55 2.01 -5.93 -9.13
N LEU A 56 2.08 -6.37 -10.38
CA LEU A 56 2.12 -7.80 -10.70
C LEU A 56 3.41 -8.45 -10.22
N ASP A 57 4.55 -7.79 -10.41
CA ASP A 57 5.84 -8.26 -9.90
C ASP A 57 5.84 -8.31 -8.37
N LEU A 58 5.31 -7.28 -7.71
CA LEU A 58 5.17 -7.27 -6.26
C LEU A 58 4.30 -8.44 -5.75
N LEU A 59 3.14 -8.68 -6.37
CA LEU A 59 2.29 -9.82 -6.00
C LEU A 59 2.97 -11.18 -6.23
N ARG A 60 3.82 -11.30 -7.26
CA ARG A 60 4.60 -12.51 -7.51
C ARG A 60 5.67 -12.72 -6.44
N ARG A 61 6.43 -11.68 -6.10
CA ARG A 61 7.46 -11.73 -5.05
C ARG A 61 6.86 -12.02 -3.69
N TRP A 62 5.65 -11.50 -3.43
CA TRP A 62 4.95 -11.70 -2.17
C TRP A 62 4.00 -12.89 -2.16
N LYS A 63 4.06 -13.75 -3.18
CA LYS A 63 3.16 -14.89 -3.30
C LYS A 63 3.23 -15.79 -2.06
N GLY A 64 2.07 -16.08 -1.47
CA GLY A 64 1.93 -16.88 -0.26
C GLY A 64 2.29 -16.15 1.04
N LYS A 65 2.73 -14.89 0.97
CA LYS A 65 2.99 -14.04 2.13
C LYS A 65 1.70 -13.32 2.56
N LYS A 66 1.68 -12.93 3.83
CA LYS A 66 0.64 -12.13 4.46
C LYS A 66 1.28 -10.81 4.89
N ILE A 67 0.66 -9.69 4.58
CA ILE A 67 1.24 -8.37 4.84
C ILE A 67 0.31 -7.64 5.78
N MET A 68 0.81 -7.16 6.91
CA MET A 68 0.02 -6.54 7.95
C MET A 68 0.46 -5.10 8.23
N PHE A 69 -0.50 -4.21 8.14
CA PHE A 69 -0.39 -2.82 8.52
C PHE A 69 -1.00 -2.62 9.91
N VAL A 70 -0.22 -2.00 10.80
CA VAL A 70 -0.68 -1.67 12.15
C VAL A 70 -0.34 -0.22 12.39
N GLY A 71 -1.35 0.60 12.64
CA GLY A 71 -1.14 2.03 12.86
C GLY A 71 -2.45 2.78 12.98
N ASP A 72 -2.42 4.06 12.65
CA ASP A 72 -3.52 5.00 12.79
C ASP A 72 -4.27 5.27 11.47
N SER A 73 -4.99 6.39 11.42
CA SER A 73 -5.69 6.87 10.23
C SER A 73 -4.76 7.23 9.06
N ILE A 74 -3.48 7.50 9.28
CA ILE A 74 -2.52 7.71 8.19
C ILE A 74 -2.13 6.35 7.60
N SER A 75 -1.93 5.37 8.46
CA SER A 75 -1.55 4.01 8.06
C SER A 75 -2.64 3.31 7.24
N VAL A 76 -3.93 3.55 7.53
CA VAL A 76 -5.03 3.00 6.72
C VAL A 76 -5.05 3.58 5.31
N ASN A 77 -4.77 4.88 5.16
CA ASN A 77 -4.71 5.54 3.85
C ASN A 77 -3.61 4.92 2.97
N GLN A 78 -2.43 4.69 3.54
CA GLN A 78 -1.32 4.05 2.84
C GLN A 78 -1.64 2.60 2.45
N TRP A 79 -2.24 1.84 3.37
CA TRP A 79 -2.69 0.48 3.09
C TRP A 79 -3.71 0.44 1.95
N GLN A 80 -4.72 1.32 1.96
CA GLN A 80 -5.72 1.43 0.90
C GLN A 80 -5.11 1.85 -0.44
N SER A 81 -4.19 2.82 -0.43
CA SER A 81 -3.47 3.23 -1.64
C SER A 81 -2.71 2.06 -2.27
N LEU A 82 -1.99 1.27 -1.46
CA LEU A 82 -1.27 0.09 -1.92
C LEU A 82 -2.21 -0.94 -2.55
N VAL A 83 -3.25 -1.37 -1.84
CA VAL A 83 -4.16 -2.40 -2.36
C VAL A 83 -4.93 -1.92 -3.60
N CYS A 84 -5.24 -0.63 -3.73
CA CYS A 84 -5.82 -0.06 -4.95
C CYS A 84 -4.84 -0.08 -6.13
N MET A 85 -3.57 0.25 -5.91
CA MET A 85 -2.53 0.12 -6.95
C MET A 85 -2.38 -1.34 -7.40
N LEU A 86 -2.44 -2.29 -6.47
CA LEU A 86 -2.38 -3.72 -6.80
C LEU A 86 -3.61 -4.16 -7.59
N HIS A 87 -4.82 -3.75 -7.18
CA HIS A 87 -6.05 -4.01 -7.92
C HIS A 87 -6.00 -3.49 -9.35
N ALA A 88 -5.52 -2.25 -9.55
CA ALA A 88 -5.35 -1.68 -10.88
C ALA A 88 -4.30 -2.41 -11.73
N ALA A 89 -3.26 -2.97 -11.10
CA ALA A 89 -2.20 -3.70 -11.79
C ALA A 89 -2.60 -5.13 -12.21
N VAL A 90 -3.62 -5.73 -11.58
CA VAL A 90 -4.13 -7.07 -11.88
C VAL A 90 -5.67 -7.10 -11.97
N PRO A 91 -6.27 -6.44 -12.98
CA PRO A 91 -7.73 -6.30 -13.08
C PRO A 91 -8.47 -7.64 -13.18
N ASP A 92 -7.82 -8.68 -13.71
CA ASP A 92 -8.40 -10.02 -13.85
C ASP A 92 -8.31 -10.87 -12.56
N ALA A 93 -7.60 -10.40 -11.54
CA ALA A 93 -7.46 -11.13 -10.28
C ALA A 93 -8.75 -11.00 -9.45
N LYS A 94 -9.24 -12.13 -8.94
CA LYS A 94 -10.38 -12.12 -8.03
C LYS A 94 -9.94 -11.62 -6.66
N THR A 95 -10.59 -10.58 -6.17
CA THR A 95 -10.33 -9.99 -4.86
C THR A 95 -11.44 -10.25 -3.86
N THR A 96 -11.08 -10.61 -2.63
CA THR A 96 -12.03 -10.71 -1.50
C THR A 96 -11.69 -9.67 -0.45
N TYR A 97 -12.65 -8.82 -0.12
CA TYR A 97 -12.53 -7.80 0.92
C TYR A 97 -13.43 -8.13 2.11
N LYS A 98 -12.87 -8.10 3.32
CA LYS A 98 -13.59 -8.27 4.58
C LYS A 98 -13.16 -7.17 5.55
N LYS A 99 -14.13 -6.45 6.11
CA LYS A 99 -13.92 -5.40 7.12
C LYS A 99 -14.74 -5.76 8.35
N ASN A 100 -14.11 -5.77 9.52
CA ASN A 100 -14.77 -5.80 10.83
C ASN A 100 -14.17 -4.70 11.72
N ASP A 101 -14.67 -4.57 12.95
CA ASP A 101 -14.29 -3.48 13.87
C ASP A 101 -12.78 -3.43 14.20
N THR A 102 -12.07 -4.55 14.04
CA THR A 102 -10.66 -4.69 14.48
C THR A 102 -9.68 -4.94 13.33
N LEU A 103 -10.16 -5.52 12.23
CA LEU A 103 -9.33 -6.06 11.16
C LEU A 103 -10.01 -5.86 9.80
N SER A 104 -9.28 -5.22 8.90
CA SER A 104 -9.60 -5.18 7.47
C SER A 104 -8.68 -6.15 6.73
N THR A 105 -9.21 -6.90 5.76
CA THR A 105 -8.46 -7.91 5.01
C THR A 105 -8.82 -7.88 3.53
N ILE A 106 -7.81 -7.83 2.66
CA ILE A 106 -7.95 -7.96 1.21
C ILE A 106 -7.10 -9.14 0.75
N THR A 107 -7.70 -10.07 0.00
CA THR A 107 -6.97 -11.22 -0.56
C THR A 107 -7.11 -11.25 -2.07
N PHE A 108 -5.97 -11.34 -2.75
CA PHE A 108 -5.88 -11.51 -4.20
C PHE A 108 -5.78 -13.00 -4.52
N THR A 109 -6.62 -13.48 -5.43
CA THR A 109 -6.68 -14.88 -5.86
C THR A 109 -6.65 -14.98 -7.39
N VAL A 110 -5.99 -16.01 -7.91
CA VAL A 110 -6.01 -16.35 -9.34
C VAL A 110 -7.01 -17.49 -9.52
N PRO A 111 -7.82 -17.52 -10.59
CA PRO A 111 -8.83 -18.56 -10.83
C PRO A 111 -8.33 -20.01 -10.81
N SER A 112 -7.01 -20.25 -10.91
CA SER A 112 -6.40 -21.59 -11.00
C SER A 112 -5.31 -21.90 -9.97
N SER A 113 -5.13 -21.08 -8.90
CA SER A 113 -4.08 -21.33 -7.90
C SER A 113 -4.40 -20.85 -6.48
N SER A 114 -3.56 -21.23 -5.51
CA SER A 114 -3.46 -20.70 -4.14
C SER A 114 -3.52 -19.16 -4.10
N PRO A 115 -3.94 -18.52 -2.98
CA PRO A 115 -3.99 -17.06 -2.88
C PRO A 115 -2.64 -16.44 -3.23
N LEU A 116 -2.65 -15.37 -4.03
CA LEU A 116 -1.45 -14.61 -4.36
C LEU A 116 -0.92 -13.98 -3.06
N CYS A 117 -1.66 -13.04 -2.49
CA CYS A 117 -1.27 -12.34 -1.27
C CYS A 117 -2.52 -11.97 -0.46
N SER A 118 -2.36 -11.90 0.86
CA SER A 118 -3.35 -11.32 1.75
C SER A 118 -2.77 -10.10 2.47
N PHE A 119 -3.51 -9.00 2.44
CA PHE A 119 -3.16 -7.73 3.07
C PHE A 119 -4.13 -7.46 4.21
N PHE A 120 -3.60 -7.09 5.37
CA PHE A 120 -4.33 -6.88 6.61
C PHE A 120 -4.07 -5.47 7.12
N PHE A 121 -5.09 -4.83 7.71
CA PHE A 121 -4.94 -3.56 8.41
C PHE A 121 -5.67 -3.60 9.76
N SER A 122 -5.06 -3.02 10.79
CA SER A 122 -5.66 -2.84 12.12
C SER A 122 -5.24 -1.49 12.72
N LEU A 123 -6.19 -0.79 13.37
CA LEU A 123 -5.96 0.50 14.05
C LEU A 123 -5.12 0.39 15.34
N GLY A 124 -4.69 -0.83 15.67
CA GLY A 124 -3.99 -1.18 16.90
C GLY A 124 -4.31 -2.63 17.25
N LEU A 125 -3.28 -3.46 17.38
CA LEU A 125 -3.46 -4.85 17.75
C LEU A 125 -3.40 -5.00 19.28
N PRO A 126 -4.39 -5.63 19.92
CA PRO A 126 -4.24 -6.07 21.30
C PRO A 126 -3.00 -6.97 21.41
N SER A 127 -2.19 -6.80 22.45
CA SER A 127 -0.94 -7.55 22.70
C SER A 127 -1.04 -9.08 22.45
N PRO A 128 -2.12 -9.79 22.87
CA PRO A 128 -2.24 -11.23 22.58
C PRO A 128 -2.48 -11.56 21.10
N LEU A 129 -3.13 -10.68 20.32
CA LEU A 129 -3.23 -10.83 18.87
C LEU A 129 -1.90 -10.49 18.20
N PHE A 130 -1.22 -9.43 18.64
CA PHE A 130 0.11 -9.08 18.15
C PHE A 130 1.10 -10.24 18.28
N SER A 131 1.17 -10.88 19.46
CA SER A 131 2.05 -12.05 19.69
C SER A 131 1.71 -13.25 18.80
N LYS A 132 0.41 -13.46 18.48
CA LYS A 132 -0.01 -14.53 17.56
C LYS A 132 0.41 -14.25 16.12
N PHE A 133 0.23 -13.02 15.64
CA PHE A 133 0.64 -12.65 14.29
C PHE A 133 2.18 -12.61 14.16
N ALA A 134 2.90 -12.17 15.19
CA ALA A 134 4.37 -12.08 15.16
C ALA A 134 5.03 -13.47 15.10
N LYS A 135 4.30 -14.50 15.51
CA LYS A 135 4.70 -15.91 15.43
C LYS A 135 4.30 -16.59 14.11
N CYS A 136 3.56 -15.92 13.23
CA CYS A 136 3.18 -16.52 11.95
C CYS A 136 4.36 -16.42 10.96
N PRO A 137 4.85 -17.55 10.42
CA PRO A 137 5.81 -17.49 9.32
C PRO A 137 5.13 -16.80 8.12
N ASN A 138 5.85 -15.86 7.51
CA ASN A 138 5.43 -15.07 6.34
C ASN A 138 4.52 -13.85 6.61
N ILE A 139 4.54 -13.25 7.80
CA ILE A 139 3.91 -11.93 8.05
C ILE A 139 4.94 -10.79 8.02
N PHE A 140 4.72 -9.81 7.15
CA PHE A 140 5.50 -8.56 7.10
C PHE A 140 4.74 -7.44 7.80
N TYR A 141 5.41 -6.72 8.72
CA TYR A 141 4.83 -5.64 9.50
C TYR A 141 5.27 -4.28 9.00
N PHE A 142 4.30 -3.40 8.75
CA PHE A 142 4.53 -1.97 8.61
C PHE A 142 3.88 -1.26 9.81
N ALA A 143 4.71 -0.71 10.69
CA ALA A 143 4.30 0.12 11.81
C ALA A 143 4.86 1.54 11.59
N PHE A 144 3.97 2.52 11.49
CA PHE A 144 4.37 3.93 11.46
C PHE A 144 4.32 4.47 12.89
N SER A 145 5.48 4.85 13.43
CA SER A 145 5.56 5.61 14.69
C SER A 145 5.53 7.10 14.35
N LEU A 146 4.56 7.83 14.92
CA LEU A 146 4.45 9.29 14.84
C LEU A 146 5.60 9.91 15.65
N ASP A 147 6.50 10.66 15.01
CA ASP A 147 7.28 11.69 15.69
C ASP A 147 6.90 13.04 15.06
N LEU A 148 6.01 13.77 15.75
CA LEU A 148 5.32 14.98 15.25
C LEU A 148 6.19 16.25 15.26
N THR A 149 7.51 16.12 15.37
CA THR A 149 8.44 17.26 15.38
C THR A 149 9.25 17.43 14.09
N SER A 150 9.09 16.52 13.12
CA SER A 150 9.80 16.61 11.84
C SER A 150 8.84 16.91 10.68
N PRO A 151 9.14 17.86 9.77
CA PRO A 151 8.38 18.10 8.54
C PRO A 151 8.43 16.95 7.50
N GLU A 152 8.84 15.75 7.92
CA GLU A 152 9.09 14.55 7.11
C GLU A 152 7.87 13.62 6.92
N LEU A 153 6.67 14.00 7.37
CA LEU A 153 5.54 13.07 7.53
C LEU A 153 4.41 13.18 6.48
N MET A 154 4.67 13.72 5.28
CA MET A 154 3.77 13.56 4.12
C MET A 154 4.24 12.49 3.13
N GLN A 155 5.40 11.86 3.36
CA GLN A 155 5.94 10.82 2.50
C GLN A 155 5.56 9.44 3.04
N GLY A 156 4.49 8.87 2.49
CA GLY A 156 4.07 7.49 2.73
C GLY A 156 5.16 6.49 2.34
N GLY A 157 5.92 6.04 3.33
CA GLY A 157 6.99 5.06 3.19
C GLY A 157 6.45 3.64 3.04
N LEU A 158 5.96 3.28 1.86
CA LEU A 158 5.65 1.87 1.55
C LEU A 158 6.25 1.34 0.26
N MET A 159 6.82 2.20 -0.57
CA MET A 159 7.45 1.80 -1.83
C MET A 159 8.75 2.58 -2.04
N ALA A 160 9.54 2.71 -0.97
CA ALA A 160 10.92 3.12 -1.13
C ALA A 160 11.75 1.85 -1.32
N GLU A 161 11.84 1.34 -2.56
CA GLU A 161 12.98 0.52 -2.94
C GLU A 161 14.23 1.33 -2.60
N HIS A 162 15.07 0.82 -1.70
CA HIS A 162 16.33 1.50 -1.37
C HIS A 162 17.10 1.69 -2.68
N CYS A 163 17.60 2.90 -2.95
CA CYS A 163 18.38 3.19 -4.18
C CYS A 163 19.58 2.23 -4.35
N ASP A 164 19.99 1.53 -3.30
CA ASP A 164 21.14 0.61 -3.27
C ASP A 164 20.77 -0.89 -3.09
N ASP A 165 19.49 -1.25 -2.95
CA ASP A 165 19.11 -2.65 -2.71
C ASP A 165 18.56 -3.36 -3.94
N LYS A 166 19.16 -4.53 -4.21
CA LYS A 166 18.56 -5.61 -5.00
C LYS A 166 17.09 -5.81 -4.59
N PRO A 167 16.23 -6.27 -5.52
CA PRO A 167 14.82 -6.53 -5.25
C PRO A 167 14.65 -7.26 -3.92
N PHE A 168 14.00 -6.64 -2.93
CA PHE A 168 13.84 -7.14 -1.55
C PHE A 168 13.70 -8.68 -1.54
N GLY A 169 14.83 -9.35 -1.30
CA GLY A 169 14.91 -10.73 -0.94
C GLY A 169 15.08 -10.76 0.56
N PHE A 170 14.01 -11.08 1.26
CA PHE A 170 13.87 -11.90 2.48
C PHE A 170 12.44 -11.67 3.02
#